data_AF-A0A950RFJ4-F1
#
_entry.id   AF-A0A950RFJ4-F1
#
_cell.length_a   1.000
_cell.length_b   1.000
_cell.length_c   1.000
_cell.angle_alpha   90.00
_cell.angle_beta   90.00
_cell.angle_gamma   90.00
#
_symmetry.space_group_name_H-M   'P 1'
#
loop_
_entity.id
_entity.type
_entity.pdbx_description
1 polymer ?
#
loop_
_entity_poly.entity_id
_entity_poly.type
_entity_poly.pdbx_seq_one_letter_code
_entity_poly.pdbx_strand_id
1 'polypeptide(L)'
;MSGTSAALARSAAVYGAPEGWDAFLLARRRAEFAGPVLHVARDDARMARMAETLGFVVPEAELLRFPAWDCLPYARVSPNPVLVSARIATLGRLLEPARRPRVVLTTVNALLQRVPPRVAFRGASLDLRVNGDLQP
;
A
#
# COMPACT_ATOMS: atom_id res chain seq x y z
N MET A 1 23.90 27.33 -10.72
CA MET A 1 23.22 26.95 -11.98
C MET A 1 23.69 25.57 -12.40
N SER A 2 22.92 24.54 -12.08
CA SER A 2 23.05 23.23 -12.72
C SER A 2 21.65 22.62 -12.66
N GLY A 3 20.93 22.75 -13.77
CA GLY A 3 19.56 22.25 -13.89
C GLY A 3 19.59 20.73 -13.90
N THR A 4 19.07 20.11 -12.84
CA THR A 4 18.75 18.69 -12.84
C THR A 4 17.58 18.51 -13.81
N SER A 5 17.89 18.06 -15.02
CA SER A 5 16.90 17.58 -15.99
C SER A 5 16.03 16.54 -15.29
N ALA A 6 14.76 16.89 -15.07
CA ALA A 6 13.76 15.98 -14.58
C ALA A 6 13.65 14.87 -15.63
N ALA A 7 14.15 13.68 -15.30
CA ALA A 7 13.76 12.47 -16.00
C ALA A 7 12.23 12.36 -15.83
N LEU A 8 11.50 12.85 -16.84
CA LEU A 8 10.06 12.62 -16.97
C LEU A 8 9.85 11.14 -16.75
N ALA A 9 9.11 10.80 -15.69
CA ALA A 9 8.68 9.43 -15.46
C ALA A 9 8.09 8.92 -16.78
N ARG A 10 8.67 7.85 -17.32
CA ARG A 10 8.16 7.22 -18.55
C ARG A 10 6.73 6.79 -18.27
N SER A 11 5.76 7.56 -18.74
CA SER A 11 4.35 7.22 -18.64
C SER A 11 3.96 6.39 -19.86
N ALA A 12 3.18 5.33 -19.61
CA ALA A 12 2.59 4.53 -20.66
C ALA A 12 1.09 4.52 -20.44
N ALA A 13 0.35 5.12 -21.37
CA ALA A 13 -1.11 5.00 -21.39
C ALA A 13 -1.48 3.59 -21.85
N VAL A 14 -2.35 2.92 -21.10
CA VAL A 14 -2.89 1.60 -21.46
C VAL A 14 -4.40 1.75 -21.58
N TYR A 15 -4.96 1.29 -22.70
CA TYR A 15 -6.38 1.35 -23.02
C TYR A 15 -6.81 0.08 -23.77
N GLY A 16 -8.11 -0.16 -23.87
CA GLY A 16 -8.66 -1.34 -24.56
C GLY A 16 -8.56 -2.66 -23.79
N ALA A 17 -8.10 -2.63 -22.53
CA ALA A 17 -8.07 -3.79 -21.66
C ALA A 17 -9.47 -4.02 -21.01
N PRO A 18 -10.01 -5.24 -21.03
CA PRO A 18 -11.19 -5.59 -20.25
C PRO A 18 -10.95 -5.42 -18.74
N GLU A 19 -12.03 -5.24 -17.96
CA GLU A 19 -11.93 -5.21 -16.50
C GLU A 19 -11.34 -6.53 -15.96
N GLY A 20 -10.40 -6.44 -15.02
CA GLY A 20 -9.68 -7.58 -14.44
C GLY A 20 -8.34 -7.91 -15.12
N TRP A 21 -8.12 -7.45 -16.36
CA TRP A 21 -6.81 -7.63 -17.03
C TRP A 21 -5.70 -6.77 -16.40
N ASP A 22 -6.09 -5.70 -15.71
CA ASP A 22 -5.21 -4.79 -14.97
C ASP A 22 -4.37 -5.51 -13.91
N ALA A 23 -4.88 -6.55 -13.27
CA ALA A 23 -4.12 -7.37 -12.32
C ALA A 23 -2.96 -8.13 -13.01
N PHE A 24 -3.20 -8.71 -14.19
CA PHE A 24 -2.18 -9.42 -14.98
C PHE A 24 -1.13 -8.45 -15.53
N LEU A 25 -1.57 -7.28 -15.98
CA LEU A 25 -0.66 -6.21 -16.36
C LEU A 25 0.23 -5.81 -15.18
N LEU A 26 -0.35 -5.61 -14.00
CA LEU A 26 0.40 -5.24 -12.81
C LEU A 26 1.39 -6.34 -12.39
N ALA A 27 0.99 -7.61 -12.44
CA ALA A 27 1.84 -8.76 -12.18
C ALA A 27 3.06 -8.78 -13.11
N ARG A 28 2.84 -8.60 -14.42
CA ARG A 28 3.92 -8.51 -15.41
C ARG A 28 4.84 -7.32 -15.13
N ARG A 29 4.27 -6.13 -14.92
CA ARG A 29 5.07 -4.92 -14.63
C ARG A 29 5.83 -5.06 -13.32
N ARG A 30 5.30 -5.76 -12.31
CA ARG A 30 6.02 -6.03 -11.07
C ARG A 30 7.30 -6.82 -11.33
N ALA A 31 7.29 -7.79 -12.24
CA ALA A 31 8.48 -8.55 -12.58
C ALA A 31 9.57 -7.71 -13.27
N GLU A 32 9.22 -6.56 -13.86
CA GLU A 32 10.15 -5.65 -14.55
C GLU A 32 10.92 -4.73 -13.59
N PHE A 33 10.53 -4.63 -12.31
CA PHE A 33 11.15 -3.74 -11.32
C PHE A 33 11.57 -4.50 -10.06
N ALA A 34 12.72 -4.17 -9.47
CA ALA A 34 13.14 -4.81 -8.22
C ALA A 34 12.34 -4.31 -6.99
N GLY A 35 11.94 -3.04 -7.00
CA GLY A 35 11.27 -2.36 -5.90
C GLY A 35 9.78 -2.70 -5.71
N PRO A 36 9.15 -2.20 -4.64
CA PRO A 36 7.70 -2.30 -4.46
C PRO A 36 6.96 -1.54 -5.55
N VAL A 37 5.81 -2.07 -5.98
CA VAL A 37 4.92 -1.39 -6.93
C VAL A 37 3.70 -0.85 -6.17
N LEU A 38 3.37 0.42 -6.39
CA LEU A 38 2.16 1.06 -5.85
C LEU A 38 1.09 1.10 -6.95
N HIS A 39 -0.07 0.49 -6.69
CA HIS A 39 -1.25 0.61 -7.53
C HIS A 39 -2.29 1.49 -6.83
N VAL A 40 -2.72 2.54 -7.53
CA VAL A 40 -3.72 3.49 -7.06
C VAL A 40 -5.04 3.20 -7.77
N ALA A 41 -5.94 2.52 -7.06
CA ALA A 41 -7.29 2.28 -7.50
C ALA A 41 -8.12 3.58 -7.41
N ARG A 42 -9.19 3.64 -8.20
CA ARG A 42 -10.14 4.76 -8.18
C ARG A 42 -10.90 4.84 -6.85
N ASP A 43 -11.30 3.69 -6.32
CA ASP A 43 -12.19 3.54 -5.17
C ASP A 43 -11.91 2.21 -4.43
N ASP A 44 -12.50 2.05 -3.24
CA ASP A 44 -12.26 0.89 -2.37
C ASP A 44 -12.80 -0.42 -2.96
N ALA A 45 -13.89 -0.36 -3.73
CA ALA A 45 -14.45 -1.55 -4.37
C ALA A 45 -13.50 -2.10 -5.44
N ARG A 46 -12.90 -1.23 -6.26
CA ARG A 46 -11.87 -1.61 -7.23
C ARG A 46 -10.59 -2.08 -6.55
N MET A 47 -10.17 -1.42 -5.46
CA MET A 47 -9.03 -1.87 -4.67
C MET A 47 -9.25 -3.30 -4.13
N ALA A 48 -10.46 -3.61 -3.65
CA ALA A 48 -10.81 -4.93 -3.16
C ALA A 48 -10.76 -5.99 -4.26
N ARG A 49 -11.39 -5.73 -5.42
CA ARG A 49 -11.34 -6.64 -6.59
C ARG A 49 -9.92 -6.88 -7.08
N MET A 50 -9.10 -5.84 -7.10
CA MET A 50 -7.67 -5.94 -7.45
C MET A 50 -6.92 -6.81 -6.45
N ALA A 51 -7.17 -6.65 -5.14
CA ALA A 51 -6.55 -7.47 -4.10
C ALA A 51 -6.91 -8.95 -4.24
N GLU A 52 -8.18 -9.27 -4.47
CA GLU A 52 -8.65 -10.64 -4.70
C GLU A 52 -7.98 -11.26 -5.94
N THR A 53 -7.99 -10.52 -7.06
CA THR A 53 -7.41 -11.00 -8.32
C THR A 53 -5.91 -11.21 -8.21
N LEU A 54 -5.17 -10.25 -7.64
CA LEU A 54 -3.73 -10.39 -7.44
C LEU A 54 -3.38 -11.50 -6.46
N GLY A 55 -4.21 -11.75 -5.44
CA GLY A 55 -4.02 -12.85 -4.51
C GLY A 55 -4.01 -14.22 -5.21
N PHE A 56 -4.75 -14.32 -6.32
CA PHE A 56 -4.73 -15.51 -7.18
C PHE A 56 -3.58 -15.50 -8.19
N VAL A 57 -3.30 -14.35 -8.83
CA VAL A 57 -2.36 -14.27 -9.97
C VAL A 57 -0.89 -14.20 -9.54
N VAL A 58 -0.59 -13.63 -8.38
CA VAL A 58 0.78 -13.48 -7.84
C VAL A 58 0.85 -13.87 -6.35
N PRO A 59 0.57 -15.14 -5.99
CA PRO A 59 0.51 -15.59 -4.60
C PRO A 59 1.86 -15.49 -3.86
N GLU A 60 2.97 -15.41 -4.59
CA GLU A 60 4.31 -15.20 -4.05
C GLU A 60 4.56 -13.75 -3.58
N ALA A 61 3.75 -12.79 -4.05
CA ALA A 61 3.89 -11.39 -3.69
C ALA A 61 3.24 -11.08 -2.32
N GLU A 62 3.87 -10.19 -1.56
CA GLU A 62 3.24 -9.57 -0.40
C GLU A 62 2.30 -8.45 -0.88
N LEU A 63 1.00 -8.68 -0.75
CA LEU A 63 -0.03 -7.68 -1.03
C LEU A 63 -0.33 -6.86 0.23
N LEU A 64 -0.06 -5.56 0.19
CA LEU A 64 -0.39 -4.62 1.26
C LEU A 64 -1.54 -3.72 0.83
N ARG A 65 -2.58 -3.57 1.66
CA ARG A 65 -3.74 -2.70 1.39
C ARG A 65 -3.70 -1.49 2.31
N PHE A 66 -3.57 -0.29 1.73
CA PHE A 66 -3.62 0.98 2.44
C PHE A 66 -4.96 1.68 2.16
N PRO A 67 -6.00 1.45 3.00
CA PRO A 67 -7.35 1.95 2.75
C PRO A 67 -7.49 3.44 3.09
N ALA A 68 -8.52 4.06 2.54
CA ALA A 68 -8.94 5.40 2.95
C ALA A 68 -9.60 5.35 4.34
N TRP A 69 -9.81 6.51 4.93
CA TRP A 69 -10.78 6.65 6.02
C TRP A 69 -12.20 6.57 5.47
N ASP A 70 -13.12 6.04 6.27
CA ASP A 70 -14.55 5.95 5.97
C ASP A 70 -15.34 7.20 6.37
N CYS A 71 -14.66 8.23 6.88
CA CYS A 71 -15.24 9.51 7.22
C CYS A 71 -14.81 10.61 6.25
N LEU A 72 -15.65 11.65 6.15
CA LEU A 72 -15.34 12.84 5.35
C LEU A 72 -14.17 13.63 5.96
N PRO A 73 -13.43 14.42 5.17
CA PRO A 73 -12.51 15.41 5.69
C PRO A 73 -13.21 16.33 6.70
N TYR A 74 -12.60 16.49 7.88
CA TYR A 74 -13.15 17.30 8.99
C TYR A 74 -14.47 16.78 9.58
N ALA A 75 -14.77 15.49 9.43
CA ALA A 75 -15.90 14.86 10.10
C ALA A 75 -15.77 14.93 11.64
N ARG A 76 -16.91 15.03 12.33
CA ARG A 76 -17.00 15.02 13.81
C ARG A 76 -16.93 13.61 14.42
N VAL A 77 -16.70 12.60 13.59
CA VAL A 77 -16.60 11.20 14.00
C VAL A 77 -15.24 10.66 13.57
N SER A 78 -14.64 9.86 14.44
CA SER A 78 -13.40 9.17 14.14
C SER A 78 -13.62 8.11 13.06
N PRO A 79 -12.60 7.81 12.23
CA PRO A 79 -12.66 6.68 11.30
C PRO A 79 -12.81 5.36 12.05
N ASN A 80 -13.33 4.35 11.36
CA ASN A 80 -13.46 3.00 11.90
C ASN A 80 -12.11 2.48 12.42
N PRO A 81 -12.02 1.99 13.68
CA PRO A 81 -10.79 1.46 14.27
C PRO A 81 -10.13 0.35 13.45
N VAL A 82 -10.89 -0.47 12.72
CA VAL A 82 -10.37 -1.51 11.83
C VAL A 82 -9.58 -0.89 10.68
N LEU A 83 -10.08 0.19 10.08
CA LEU A 83 -9.37 0.92 9.01
C LEU A 83 -8.13 1.62 9.54
N VAL A 84 -8.21 2.22 10.73
CA VAL A 84 -7.05 2.83 11.41
C VAL A 84 -5.97 1.77 11.66
N SER A 85 -6.34 0.62 12.22
CA SER A 85 -5.43 -0.49 12.48
C SER A 85 -4.79 -1.01 11.19
N ALA A 86 -5.58 -1.25 10.12
CA ALA A 86 -5.07 -1.70 8.83
C ALA A 86 -4.06 -0.72 8.21
N ARG A 87 -4.29 0.59 8.37
CA ARG A 87 -3.36 1.64 7.91
C ARG A 87 -2.05 1.60 8.69
N ILE A 88 -2.11 1.55 10.02
CA ILE A 88 -0.92 1.48 10.88
C ILE A 88 -0.14 0.18 10.61
N ALA A 89 -0.82 -0.96 10.49
CA ALA A 89 -0.21 -2.23 10.13
C ALA A 89 0.52 -2.13 8.78
N THR A 90 -0.13 -1.57 7.77
CA THR A 90 0.49 -1.39 6.44
C THR A 90 1.71 -0.48 6.48
N LEU A 91 1.65 0.65 7.20
CA LEU A 91 2.79 1.54 7.37
C LEU A 91 3.93 0.85 8.13
N GLY A 92 3.64 0.09 9.17
CA GLY A 92 4.62 -0.73 9.89
C GLY A 92 5.30 -1.75 8.98
N ARG A 93 4.52 -2.50 8.19
CA ARG A 93 5.06 -3.45 7.19
C ARG A 93 5.93 -2.76 6.13
N LEU A 94 5.60 -1.51 5.76
CA LEU A 94 6.40 -0.71 4.82
C LEU A 94 7.74 -0.22 5.41
N LEU A 95 7.87 -0.15 6.74
CA LEU A 95 9.15 0.14 7.40
C LEU A 95 10.08 -1.07 7.43
N GLU A 96 9.52 -2.28 7.39
CA GLU A 96 10.31 -3.51 7.33
C GLU A 96 10.89 -3.76 5.93
N PRO A 97 12.11 -4.32 5.83
CA PRO A 97 12.67 -4.80 4.57
C PRO A 97 11.72 -5.79 3.90
N ALA A 98 11.45 -5.59 2.61
CA ALA A 98 10.63 -6.51 1.83
C ALA A 98 11.37 -7.85 1.69
N ARG A 99 10.76 -8.93 2.18
CA ARG A 99 11.27 -10.31 2.02
C ARG A 99 10.75 -11.00 0.77
N ARG A 100 9.74 -10.41 0.13
CA ARG A 100 9.05 -10.90 -1.07
C ARG A 100 8.76 -9.72 -2.00
N PRO A 101 8.49 -9.95 -3.29
CA PRO A 101 7.96 -8.92 -4.16
C PRO A 101 6.75 -8.27 -3.51
N ARG A 102 6.74 -6.94 -3.39
CA ARG A 102 5.67 -6.22 -2.69
C ARG A 102 4.81 -5.44 -3.68
N VAL A 103 3.49 -5.55 -3.53
CA VAL A 103 2.52 -4.71 -4.22
C VAL A 103 1.69 -4.00 -3.17
N VAL A 104 1.64 -2.67 -3.24
CA VAL A 104 0.85 -1.83 -2.37
C VAL A 104 -0.38 -1.38 -3.14
N LEU A 105 -1.56 -1.69 -2.62
CA LEU A 105 -2.83 -1.27 -3.15
C LEU A 105 -3.35 -0.11 -2.30
N THR A 106 -3.76 0.97 -2.95
CA THR A 106 -4.35 2.12 -2.28
C THR A 106 -5.42 2.76 -3.18
N THR A 107 -6.09 3.78 -2.68
CA THR A 107 -7.00 4.62 -3.46
C THR A 107 -6.47 6.03 -3.58
N VAL A 108 -7.01 6.82 -4.50
CA VAL A 108 -6.66 8.25 -4.61
C VAL A 108 -6.93 8.97 -3.28
N ASN A 109 -8.05 8.68 -2.62
CA ASN A 109 -8.43 9.28 -1.34
C ASN A 109 -7.44 8.93 -0.22
N ALA A 110 -6.99 7.68 -0.16
CA ALA A 110 -6.02 7.22 0.82
C ALA A 110 -4.63 7.82 0.59
N LEU A 111 -4.20 7.89 -0.68
CA LEU A 111 -2.87 8.35 -1.09
C LEU A 111 -2.63 9.84 -0.76
N LEU A 112 -3.65 10.66 -0.91
CA LEU A 112 -3.55 12.11 -0.67
C LEU A 112 -3.46 12.46 0.83
N GLN A 113 -3.86 11.55 1.71
CA GLN A 113 -3.82 11.77 3.16
C GLN A 113 -2.38 11.72 3.66
N ARG A 114 -1.98 12.76 4.42
CA ARG A 114 -0.71 12.73 5.14
C ARG A 114 -0.70 11.59 6.16
N VAL A 115 0.46 10.97 6.31
CA VAL A 115 0.70 9.89 7.27
C VAL A 115 1.72 10.33 8.32
N PRO A 116 1.74 9.69 9.50
CA PRO A 116 2.78 9.94 10.48
C PRO A 116 4.18 9.73 9.88
N PRO A 117 5.17 10.58 10.23
CA PRO A 117 6.52 10.41 9.74
C PRO A 117 7.13 9.11 10.29
N ARG A 118 8.13 8.55 9.59
CA ARG A 118 8.78 7.29 9.99
C ARG A 118 9.29 7.30 11.45
N VAL A 119 9.76 8.45 11.92
CA VAL A 119 10.25 8.62 13.29
C VAL A 119 9.17 8.38 14.35
N ALA A 120 7.89 8.62 14.03
CA ALA A 120 6.78 8.38 14.96
C ALA A 120 6.56 6.90 15.29
N PHE A 121 7.08 5.98 14.45
CA PHE A 121 7.02 4.54 14.69
C PHE A 121 8.21 4.03 15.52
N ARG A 122 9.25 4.84 15.74
CA ARG A 122 10.43 4.42 16.49
C ARG A 122 10.06 4.24 17.98
N GLY A 123 10.25 3.02 18.51
CA GLY A 123 9.90 2.71 19.90
C GLY A 123 8.40 2.60 20.16
N ALA A 124 7.56 2.68 19.13
CA ALA A 124 6.11 2.52 19.21
C ALA A 124 5.65 1.09 18.83
N SER A 125 6.56 0.12 18.87
CA SER A 125 6.31 -1.30 18.61
C SER A 125 6.86 -2.13 19.77
N LEU A 126 6.16 -3.21 20.09
CA LEU A 126 6.56 -4.18 21.11
C LEU A 126 6.62 -5.56 20.48
N ASP A 127 7.82 -6.16 20.47
CA ASP A 127 8.02 -7.52 19.98
C ASP A 127 7.88 -8.50 21.14
N LEU A 128 6.82 -9.32 21.10
CA LEU A 128 6.55 -10.35 22.10
C LEU A 128 6.91 -11.72 21.56
N ARG A 129 7.51 -12.55 22.41
CA ARG A 129 7.83 -13.96 22.12
C ARG A 129 7.19 -14.86 23.17
N VAL A 130 6.81 -16.07 22.76
CA VAL A 130 6.38 -17.10 23.71
C VAL A 130 7.54 -17.37 24.68
N ASN A 131 7.24 -17.39 25.98
CA ASN A 131 8.23 -17.47 27.08
C ASN A 131 9.20 -16.29 27.17
N GLY A 132 8.87 -15.14 26.56
CA GLY A 132 9.60 -13.90 26.80
C GLY A 132 9.18 -13.27 28.12
N ASP A 133 10.13 -12.73 28.87
CA ASP A 133 9.85 -11.91 30.05
C ASP A 133 9.38 -10.52 29.62
N LEU A 134 8.26 -10.06 30.15
CA LEU A 134 7.77 -8.68 30.00
C LEU A 134 7.92 -7.98 31.34
N GLN A 135 8.74 -6.94 31.38
CA GLN A 135 8.79 -6.04 32.54
C GLN A 135 7.65 -5.02 32.39
N PRO A 136 6.64 -5.04 33.27
CA PRO A 136 5.48 -4.15 33.19
C PRO A 136 5.81 -2.69 33.51
#